data_AF-A0A8T3WR42-F1
#
_entry.id   AF-A0A8T3WR42-F1
#
_cell.length_a   1.000
_cell.length_b   1.000
_cell.length_c   1.000
_cell.angle_alpha   90.00
_cell.angle_beta   90.00
_cell.angle_gamma   90.00
#
_symmetry.space_group_name_H-M   'P 1'
#
loop_
_entity.id
_entity.type
_entity.pdbx_description
1 polymer ?
#
loop_
_entity_poly.entity_id
_entity_poly.type
_entity_poly.pdbx_seq_one_letter_code
_entity_poly.pdbx_strand_id
1 'polypeptide(L)'
;MVVEYLLNPFKAEKNPWEMFFLGFLYTSIGIFISLWIFRDQASLIMVFMITMAALPLFYNTTKLEESKDMLMDSEMQILREHNKAISFFMYMFIGITLACALWYTLLPTATVNQLFDKQTGTIQSINNQVLGHVILNLSIFWKIFFNNFKVLAFSILFAFIYGAGAIFILVWNATVIGAAIGNFIRANISSYTSSLGLLQTGNYFHVVSLGLLKYSIHGIPEIAAYFYGGLAGGILSAALIRKHFRTQKFQTIMVDFSELILIAIGFLVAAAFLEVYVTPILF
;
A
#
# COMPACT_ATOMS: atom_id res chain seq x y z
N MET A 1 12.66 -20.69 1.99
CA MET A 1 13.37 -19.69 2.84
C MET A 1 12.91 -19.83 4.29
N VAL A 2 13.77 -19.52 5.27
CA VAL A 2 13.38 -19.49 6.72
C VAL A 2 12.14 -18.62 6.96
N VAL A 3 11.99 -17.56 6.15
CA VAL A 3 10.83 -16.66 6.13
C VAL A 3 9.52 -17.39 5.73
N GLU A 4 9.55 -18.42 4.88
CA GLU A 4 8.34 -19.17 4.46
C GLU A 4 7.70 -19.96 5.60
N TYR A 5 8.47 -20.37 6.62
CA TYR A 5 7.90 -21.03 7.79
C TYR A 5 7.05 -20.06 8.63
N LEU A 6 7.36 -18.76 8.62
CA LEU A 6 6.58 -17.70 9.26
C LEU A 6 5.42 -17.20 8.38
N LEU A 7 5.53 -17.38 7.06
CA LEU A 7 4.62 -16.83 6.03
C LEU A 7 3.64 -17.88 5.50
N ASN A 8 2.74 -18.35 6.35
CA ASN A 8 1.65 -19.24 5.94
C ASN A 8 0.36 -18.43 5.69
N PRO A 9 -0.21 -18.41 4.46
CA PRO A 9 -1.46 -17.72 4.16
C PRO A 9 -2.62 -18.13 5.09
N PHE A 10 -2.72 -19.41 5.46
CA PHE A 10 -3.76 -19.89 6.39
C PHE A 10 -3.61 -19.29 7.80
N LYS A 11 -2.36 -19.07 8.24
CA LYS A 11 -2.11 -18.40 9.53
C LYS A 11 -2.46 -16.91 9.43
N ALA A 12 -2.10 -16.28 8.31
CA ALA A 12 -2.40 -14.86 8.05
C ALA A 12 -3.90 -14.59 7.98
N GLU A 13 -4.70 -15.46 7.34
CA GLU A 13 -6.16 -15.33 7.33
C GLU A 13 -6.78 -15.44 8.73
N LYS A 14 -6.25 -16.34 9.57
CA LYS A 14 -6.77 -16.55 10.92
C LYS A 14 -6.46 -15.38 11.86
N ASN A 15 -5.24 -14.83 11.76
CA ASN A 15 -4.76 -13.73 12.60
C ASN A 15 -4.20 -12.58 11.72
N PRO A 16 -5.06 -11.82 11.02
CA PRO A 16 -4.64 -10.84 10.03
C PRO A 16 -3.80 -9.70 10.63
N TRP A 17 -4.04 -9.33 11.88
CA TRP A 17 -3.32 -8.28 12.59
C TRP A 17 -1.85 -8.62 12.86
N GLU A 18 -1.45 -9.91 12.91
CA GLU A 18 -0.04 -10.30 13.06
C GLU A 18 0.81 -9.77 11.88
N MET A 19 0.20 -9.60 10.70
CA MET A 19 0.88 -9.11 9.51
C MET A 19 1.33 -7.65 9.65
N PHE A 20 0.71 -6.87 10.54
CA PHE A 20 1.18 -5.53 10.88
C PHE A 20 2.61 -5.56 11.44
N PHE A 21 2.86 -6.41 12.45
CA PHE A 21 4.17 -6.53 13.08
C PHE A 21 5.22 -7.08 12.12
N LEU A 22 4.80 -8.00 11.26
CA LEU A 22 5.64 -8.57 10.22
C LEU A 22 6.06 -7.52 9.17
N GLY A 23 5.11 -6.73 8.67
CA GLY A 23 5.40 -5.61 7.77
C GLY A 23 6.32 -4.57 8.41
N PHE A 24 6.10 -4.24 9.69
CA PHE A 24 6.95 -3.33 10.44
C PHE A 24 8.39 -3.85 10.58
N LEU A 25 8.54 -5.14 10.90
CA LEU A 25 9.83 -5.80 11.05
C LEU A 25 10.58 -5.86 9.70
N TYR A 26 9.91 -6.26 8.62
CA TYR A 26 10.49 -6.32 7.29
C TYR A 26 11.02 -4.96 6.83
N THR A 27 10.26 -3.90 7.08
CA THR A 27 10.68 -2.53 6.80
C THR A 27 11.89 -2.11 7.62
N SER A 28 11.88 -2.39 8.92
CA SER A 28 13.00 -2.01 9.80
C SER A 28 14.30 -2.72 9.42
N ILE A 29 14.21 -4.02 9.09
CA ILE A 29 15.35 -4.80 8.59
C ILE A 29 15.80 -4.29 7.22
N GLY A 30 14.86 -4.05 6.29
CA GLY A 30 15.15 -3.55 4.95
C GLY A 30 15.85 -2.19 4.95
N ILE A 31 15.41 -1.26 5.81
CA ILE A 31 16.06 0.04 6.03
C ILE A 31 17.46 -0.14 6.61
N PHE A 32 17.61 -0.98 7.63
CA PHE A 32 18.92 -1.21 8.24
C PHE A 32 19.92 -1.77 7.23
N ILE A 33 19.53 -2.78 6.46
CA ILE A 33 20.38 -3.40 5.44
C ILE A 33 20.71 -2.40 4.32
N SER A 34 19.75 -1.61 3.85
CA SER A 34 19.97 -0.64 2.78
C SER A 34 20.96 0.45 3.18
N LEU A 35 20.86 0.96 4.42
CA LEU A 35 21.79 1.95 4.98
C LEU A 35 23.15 1.38 5.34
N TRP A 36 23.24 0.09 5.65
CA TRP A 36 24.52 -0.52 6.02
C TRP A 36 25.34 -0.90 4.79
N ILE A 37 24.72 -1.59 3.83
CA ILE A 37 25.44 -2.21 2.71
C ILE A 37 25.36 -1.36 1.42
N PHE A 38 24.22 -0.71 1.17
CA PHE A 38 23.91 -0.09 -0.13
C PHE A 38 23.58 1.39 -0.03
N ARG A 39 24.36 2.15 0.76
CA ARG A 39 24.08 3.56 1.09
C ARG A 39 23.67 4.40 -0.12
N ASP A 40 24.46 4.38 -1.20
CA ASP A 40 24.23 5.23 -2.37
C ASP A 40 22.91 4.94 -3.12
N GLN A 41 22.33 3.76 -2.89
CA GLN A 41 21.08 3.31 -3.51
C GLN A 41 20.01 2.96 -2.46
N ALA A 42 20.18 3.42 -1.22
CA ALA A 42 19.40 2.95 -0.07
C ALA A 42 17.89 3.09 -0.27
N SER A 43 17.45 4.15 -0.97
CA SER A 43 16.03 4.41 -1.26
C SER A 43 15.35 3.34 -2.11
N LEU A 44 15.98 2.86 -3.19
CA LEU A 44 15.42 1.78 -4.00
C LEU A 44 15.65 0.41 -3.35
N ILE A 45 16.81 0.23 -2.73
CA ILE A 45 17.17 -1.05 -2.10
C ILE A 45 16.27 -1.36 -0.91
N MET A 46 15.86 -0.37 -0.11
CA MET A 46 14.93 -0.64 0.99
C MET A 46 13.59 -1.18 0.46
N VAL A 47 13.05 -0.59 -0.62
CA VAL A 47 11.79 -1.03 -1.24
C VAL A 47 11.95 -2.46 -1.76
N PHE A 48 13.07 -2.73 -2.43
CA PHE A 48 13.39 -4.06 -2.94
C PHE A 48 13.47 -5.11 -1.83
N MET A 49 14.14 -4.83 -0.72
CA MET A 49 14.26 -5.77 0.41
C MET A 49 12.91 -6.06 1.06
N ILE A 50 12.08 -5.03 1.26
CA ILE A 50 10.73 -5.19 1.81
C ILE A 50 9.87 -6.02 0.85
N THR A 51 9.93 -5.72 -0.45
CA THR A 51 9.23 -6.47 -1.51
C THR A 51 9.65 -7.92 -1.50
N MET A 52 10.95 -8.21 -1.46
CA MET A 52 11.49 -9.57 -1.44
C MET A 52 11.00 -10.36 -0.21
N ALA A 53 10.93 -9.72 0.96
CA ALA A 53 10.44 -10.35 2.18
C ALA A 53 8.93 -10.64 2.13
N ALA A 54 8.14 -9.76 1.50
CA ALA A 54 6.70 -9.90 1.36
C ALA A 54 6.27 -10.81 0.19
N LEU A 55 7.14 -11.00 -0.81
CA LEU A 55 6.84 -11.71 -2.05
C LEU A 55 6.33 -13.15 -1.84
N PRO A 56 6.93 -13.99 -0.97
CA PRO A 56 6.46 -15.36 -0.78
C PRO A 56 5.04 -15.42 -0.23
N LEU A 57 4.70 -14.53 0.72
CA LEU A 57 3.35 -14.44 1.27
C LEU A 57 2.36 -14.06 0.17
N PHE A 58 2.67 -13.00 -0.59
CA PHE A 58 1.78 -12.52 -1.65
C PHE A 58 1.54 -13.60 -2.71
N TYR A 59 2.61 -14.22 -3.21
CA TYR A 59 2.55 -15.28 -4.21
C TYR A 59 1.72 -16.50 -3.73
N ASN A 60 1.99 -16.98 -2.51
CA ASN A 60 1.29 -18.15 -1.98
C ASN A 60 -0.19 -17.87 -1.72
N THR A 61 -0.54 -16.67 -1.28
CA THR A 61 -1.93 -16.24 -1.13
C THR A 61 -2.64 -16.17 -2.47
N THR A 62 -2.07 -15.51 -3.48
CA THR A 62 -2.68 -15.45 -4.82
C THR A 62 -2.94 -16.84 -5.39
N LYS A 63 -1.98 -17.76 -5.20
CA LYS A 63 -2.10 -19.15 -5.64
C LYS A 63 -3.21 -19.90 -4.89
N LEU A 64 -3.43 -19.56 -3.62
CA LEU A 64 -4.45 -20.14 -2.77
C LEU A 64 -5.85 -19.60 -3.11
N GLU A 65 -5.99 -18.29 -3.33
CA GLU A 65 -7.25 -17.67 -3.78
C GLU A 65 -7.69 -18.23 -5.13
N GLU A 66 -6.80 -18.32 -6.13
CA GLU A 66 -7.13 -18.94 -7.42
C GLU A 66 -7.58 -20.42 -7.27
N SER A 67 -7.05 -21.13 -6.27
CA SER A 67 -7.48 -22.52 -6.02
C SER A 67 -8.85 -22.58 -5.33
N LYS A 68 -9.24 -21.56 -4.55
CA LYS A 68 -10.59 -21.44 -3.98
C LYS A 68 -11.63 -21.12 -5.06
N ASP A 69 -11.30 -20.26 -6.03
CA ASP A 69 -12.17 -19.90 -7.16
C ASP A 69 -12.57 -21.13 -7.99
N MET A 70 -11.67 -22.11 -8.08
CA MET A 70 -11.93 -23.37 -8.80
C MET A 70 -12.90 -24.30 -8.07
N LEU A 71 -13.02 -24.18 -6.75
CA LEU A 71 -13.83 -25.05 -5.89
C LEU A 71 -15.20 -24.47 -5.57
N MET A 72 -15.36 -23.15 -5.65
CA MET A 72 -16.58 -22.44 -5.30
C MET A 72 -17.42 -22.12 -6.54
N ASP A 73 -18.74 -22.19 -6.40
CA ASP A 73 -19.69 -21.85 -7.47
C ASP A 73 -20.45 -20.53 -7.21
N SER A 74 -20.28 -19.92 -6.04
CA SER A 74 -20.98 -18.69 -5.64
C SER A 74 -20.01 -17.51 -5.54
N GLU A 75 -20.23 -16.48 -6.36
CA GLU A 75 -19.45 -15.23 -6.36
C GLU A 75 -19.40 -14.55 -4.99
N MET A 76 -20.53 -14.54 -4.26
CA MET A 76 -20.58 -13.98 -2.90
C MET A 76 -19.67 -14.72 -1.92
N GLN A 77 -19.45 -16.03 -2.11
CA GLN A 77 -18.52 -16.80 -1.28
C GLN A 77 -17.07 -16.50 -1.68
N ILE A 78 -16.79 -16.43 -2.98
CA ILE A 78 -15.48 -16.09 -3.55
C ILE A 78 -15.02 -14.71 -3.04
N LEU A 79 -15.86 -13.68 -3.15
CA LEU A 79 -15.57 -12.34 -2.65
C LEU A 79 -15.28 -12.31 -1.14
N ARG A 80 -15.96 -13.14 -0.34
CA ARG A 80 -15.70 -13.22 1.10
C ARG A 80 -14.33 -13.83 1.40
N GLU A 81 -13.86 -14.76 0.59
CA GLU A 81 -12.51 -15.32 0.71
C GLU A 81 -11.45 -14.29 0.31
N HIS A 82 -11.64 -13.61 -0.83
CA HIS A 82 -10.76 -12.52 -1.27
C HIS A 82 -10.63 -11.43 -0.20
N ASN A 83 -11.73 -11.10 0.49
CA ASN A 83 -11.71 -10.11 1.57
C ASN A 83 -10.84 -10.52 2.77
N LYS A 84 -10.69 -11.83 3.06
CA LYS A 84 -9.77 -12.30 4.10
C LYS A 84 -8.32 -12.06 3.68
N ALA A 85 -8.00 -12.36 2.42
CA ALA A 85 -6.69 -12.11 1.83
C ALA A 85 -6.33 -10.61 1.86
N ILE A 86 -7.24 -9.77 1.39
CA ILE A 86 -7.08 -8.31 1.38
C ILE A 86 -6.91 -7.77 2.80
N SER A 87 -7.66 -8.27 3.78
CA SER A 87 -7.56 -7.81 5.17
C SER A 87 -6.15 -7.92 5.74
N PHE A 88 -5.50 -9.08 5.64
CA PHE A 88 -4.15 -9.22 6.21
C PHE A 88 -3.07 -8.49 5.39
N PHE A 89 -3.28 -8.33 4.08
CA PHE A 89 -2.42 -7.48 3.27
C PHE A 89 -2.52 -6.00 3.65
N MET A 90 -3.72 -5.51 3.98
CA MET A 90 -3.92 -4.17 4.52
C MET A 90 -3.16 -3.97 5.84
N TYR A 91 -3.22 -4.93 6.77
CA TYR A 91 -2.43 -4.86 8.01
C TYR A 91 -0.92 -4.80 7.73
N MET A 92 -0.42 -5.62 6.81
CA MET A 92 0.99 -5.58 6.39
C MET A 92 1.38 -4.21 5.82
N PHE A 93 0.55 -3.65 4.95
CA PHE A 93 0.74 -2.33 4.36
C PHE A 93 0.82 -1.24 5.43
N ILE A 94 -0.08 -1.26 6.41
CA ILE A 94 -0.07 -0.32 7.54
C ILE A 94 1.23 -0.48 8.35
N GLY A 95 1.67 -1.72 8.61
CA GLY A 95 2.93 -2.00 9.29
C GLY A 95 4.14 -1.41 8.57
N ILE A 96 4.20 -1.57 7.24
CA ILE A 96 5.26 -1.00 6.40
C ILE A 96 5.23 0.53 6.45
N THR A 97 4.04 1.12 6.32
CA THR A 97 3.82 2.57 6.31
C THR A 97 4.24 3.21 7.64
N LEU A 98 3.80 2.65 8.77
CA LEU A 98 4.15 3.17 10.10
C LEU A 98 5.62 2.98 10.44
N ALA A 99 6.24 1.87 10.04
CA ALA A 99 7.69 1.72 10.17
C ALA A 99 8.44 2.80 9.39
N CYS A 100 8.03 3.07 8.14
CA CYS A 100 8.63 4.14 7.34
C CYS A 100 8.45 5.51 8.00
N ALA A 101 7.24 5.83 8.49
CA ALA A 101 6.97 7.09 9.18
C ALA A 101 7.79 7.25 10.47
N LEU A 102 7.98 6.17 11.23
CA LEU A 102 8.80 6.15 12.43
C LEU A 102 10.27 6.42 12.10
N TRP A 103 10.86 5.66 11.17
CA TRP A 103 12.26 5.83 10.78
C TRP A 103 12.51 7.19 10.11
N TYR A 104 11.56 7.65 9.28
CA TYR A 104 11.61 9.00 8.72
C TYR A 104 11.62 10.04 9.82
N THR A 105 10.88 9.84 10.91
CA THR A 105 10.84 10.80 12.03
C THR A 105 12.12 10.78 12.86
N LEU A 106 12.65 9.59 13.19
CA LEU A 106 13.74 9.41 14.15
C LEU A 106 15.17 9.60 13.60
N LEU A 107 15.41 9.30 12.31
CA LEU A 107 16.78 9.31 11.75
C LEU A 107 17.33 10.73 11.51
N PRO A 108 18.63 10.99 11.45
CA PRO A 108 19.14 12.32 11.08
C PRO A 108 18.68 12.77 9.69
N THR A 109 18.49 14.08 9.47
CA THR A 109 18.01 14.64 8.18
C THR A 109 18.88 14.21 7.00
N ALA A 110 20.20 14.16 7.15
CA ALA A 110 21.10 13.69 6.11
C ALA A 110 20.81 12.22 5.69
N THR A 111 20.55 11.35 6.67
CA THR A 111 20.18 9.95 6.41
C THR A 111 18.81 9.84 5.76
N VAL A 112 17.84 10.65 6.20
CA VAL A 112 16.49 10.66 5.61
C VAL A 112 16.52 11.13 4.15
N ASN A 113 17.28 12.17 3.85
CA ASN A 113 17.43 12.66 2.48
C ASN A 113 18.02 11.61 1.54
N GLN A 114 18.88 10.72 2.05
CA GLN A 114 19.43 9.61 1.28
C GLN A 114 18.46 8.41 1.19
N LEU A 115 17.87 8.02 2.32
CA LEU A 115 17.00 6.84 2.43
C LEU A 115 15.65 7.02 1.73
N PHE A 116 15.08 8.23 1.78
CA PHE A 116 13.76 8.53 1.23
C PHE A 116 13.82 9.52 0.06
N ASP A 117 14.97 9.66 -0.62
CA ASP A 117 15.16 10.56 -1.77
C ASP A 117 14.04 10.39 -2.81
N LYS A 118 13.84 9.15 -3.28
CA LYS A 118 12.86 8.87 -4.33
C LYS A 118 11.44 9.06 -3.87
N GLN A 119 11.11 8.63 -2.65
CA GLN A 119 9.80 8.84 -2.05
C GLN A 119 9.47 10.33 -1.92
N THR A 120 10.43 11.13 -1.44
CA THR A 120 10.28 12.59 -1.30
C THR A 120 10.13 13.27 -2.66
N GLY A 121 10.91 12.86 -3.66
CA GLY A 121 10.78 13.35 -5.04
C GLY A 121 9.40 13.04 -5.65
N THR A 122 8.85 11.85 -5.39
CA THR A 122 7.48 11.49 -5.81
C THR A 122 6.44 12.40 -5.16
N ILE A 123 6.53 12.64 -3.85
CA ILE A 123 5.61 13.53 -3.12
C ILE A 123 5.64 14.95 -3.72
N GLN A 124 6.84 15.49 -3.97
CA GLN A 124 7.00 16.81 -4.58
C GLN A 124 6.40 16.89 -5.98
N SER A 125 6.58 15.85 -6.80
CA SER A 125 5.99 15.78 -8.14
C SER A 125 4.46 15.82 -8.11
N ILE A 126 3.85 15.06 -7.20
CA ILE A 126 2.38 15.02 -7.03
C ILE A 126 1.87 16.39 -6.56
N ASN A 127 2.49 16.99 -5.54
CA ASN A 127 2.05 18.27 -4.98
C ASN A 127 2.20 19.44 -5.98
N ASN A 128 3.32 19.50 -6.71
CA ASN A 128 3.55 20.56 -7.69
C ASN A 128 2.54 20.53 -8.85
N GLN A 129 2.06 19.34 -9.19
CA GLN A 129 1.00 19.21 -10.16
C GLN A 129 -0.32 19.82 -9.64
N VAL A 130 -0.66 19.67 -8.36
CA VAL A 130 -1.92 20.16 -7.78
C VAL A 130 -1.94 21.69 -7.61
N LEU A 131 -0.80 22.32 -7.28
CA LEU A 131 -0.72 23.76 -6.97
C LEU A 131 -0.75 24.70 -8.19
N GLY A 132 -0.54 24.19 -9.40
CA GLY A 132 -0.36 25.00 -10.62
C GLY A 132 -1.63 25.43 -11.36
N HIS A 133 -2.83 25.10 -10.88
CA HIS A 133 -4.10 25.48 -11.53
C HIS A 133 -5.05 26.16 -10.54
N VAL A 134 -5.25 27.46 -10.69
CA VAL A 134 -6.39 28.17 -10.08
C VAL A 134 -7.65 27.74 -10.84
N ILE A 135 -8.27 26.58 -10.57
CA ILE A 135 -9.58 26.17 -11.14
C ILE A 135 -10.21 25.01 -10.33
N LEU A 136 -11.51 25.19 -9.98
CA LEU A 136 -12.58 24.21 -9.66
C LEU A 136 -12.20 22.82 -9.10
N ASN A 137 -12.76 22.47 -7.93
CA ASN A 137 -12.64 21.14 -7.27
C ASN A 137 -12.82 19.94 -8.21
N LEU A 138 -13.62 20.06 -9.27
CA LEU A 138 -13.82 19.00 -10.26
C LEU A 138 -12.56 18.66 -11.07
N SER A 139 -11.71 19.64 -11.41
CA SER A 139 -10.46 19.40 -12.12
C SER A 139 -9.45 18.66 -11.24
N ILE A 140 -9.38 19.05 -9.96
CA ILE A 140 -8.54 18.41 -8.94
C ILE A 140 -8.99 16.96 -8.72
N PHE A 141 -10.30 16.71 -8.65
CA PHE A 141 -10.85 15.36 -8.55
C PHE A 141 -10.36 14.43 -9.65
N TRP A 142 -10.55 14.79 -10.92
CA TRP A 142 -10.13 13.94 -12.04
C TRP A 142 -8.62 13.73 -12.06
N LYS A 143 -7.85 14.75 -11.67
CA LYS A 143 -6.40 14.66 -11.59
C LYS A 143 -5.94 13.63 -10.55
N ILE A 144 -6.48 13.69 -9.34
CA ILE A 144 -6.21 12.71 -8.27
C ILE A 144 -6.65 11.32 -8.71
N PHE A 145 -7.90 11.21 -9.21
CA PHE A 145 -8.45 9.94 -9.69
C PHE A 145 -7.56 9.29 -10.76
N PHE A 146 -7.16 10.02 -11.81
CA PHE A 146 -6.32 9.45 -12.88
C PHE A 146 -4.90 9.13 -12.43
N ASN A 147 -4.35 9.86 -11.47
CA ASN A 147 -3.06 9.50 -10.87
C ASN A 147 -3.15 8.15 -10.16
N ASN A 148 -4.18 7.95 -9.33
CA ASN A 148 -4.38 6.71 -8.60
C ASN A 148 -4.84 5.55 -9.51
N PHE A 149 -5.59 5.85 -10.57
CA PHE A 149 -5.93 4.88 -11.60
C PHE A 149 -4.69 4.32 -12.30
N LYS A 150 -3.66 5.15 -12.56
CA LYS A 150 -2.39 4.65 -13.11
C LYS A 150 -1.73 3.65 -12.16
N VAL A 151 -1.72 3.92 -10.86
CA VAL A 151 -1.15 3.00 -9.85
C VAL A 151 -1.94 1.68 -9.80
N LEU A 152 -3.27 1.74 -9.86
CA LEU A 152 -4.13 0.55 -9.97
C LEU A 152 -3.82 -0.25 -11.24
N ALA A 153 -3.75 0.41 -12.39
CA ALA A 153 -3.44 -0.22 -13.67
C ALA A 153 -2.05 -0.90 -13.65
N PHE A 154 -1.04 -0.24 -13.08
CA PHE A 154 0.28 -0.85 -12.88
C PHE A 154 0.25 -2.03 -11.92
N SER A 155 -0.55 -1.97 -10.84
CA SER A 155 -0.69 -3.08 -9.90
C SER A 155 -1.29 -4.30 -10.58
N ILE A 156 -2.38 -4.13 -11.35
CA ILE A 156 -3.01 -5.20 -12.14
C ILE A 156 -2.01 -5.78 -13.15
N LEU A 157 -1.35 -4.91 -13.93
CA LEU A 157 -0.41 -5.31 -14.98
C LEU A 157 0.78 -6.08 -14.41
N PHE A 158 1.38 -5.60 -13.31
CA PHE A 158 2.53 -6.24 -12.69
C PHE A 158 2.16 -7.57 -12.05
N ALA A 159 1.00 -7.67 -11.39
CA ALA A 159 0.50 -8.95 -10.90
C ALA A 159 0.22 -9.92 -12.06
N PHE A 160 -0.37 -9.44 -13.15
CA PHE A 160 -0.63 -10.27 -14.33
C PHE A 160 0.66 -10.83 -14.95
N ILE A 161 1.68 -9.98 -15.18
CA ILE A 161 2.93 -10.37 -15.85
C ILE A 161 3.82 -11.21 -14.93
N TYR A 162 3.99 -10.80 -13.67
CA TYR A 162 4.97 -11.39 -12.75
C TYR A 162 4.34 -12.27 -11.67
N GLY A 163 3.03 -12.53 -11.72
CA GLY A 163 2.25 -13.29 -10.74
C GLY A 163 1.99 -12.52 -9.44
N ALA A 164 3.06 -12.18 -8.73
CA ALA A 164 3.02 -11.45 -7.46
C ALA A 164 3.56 -10.00 -7.57
N GLY A 165 3.74 -9.48 -8.79
CA GLY A 165 4.39 -8.20 -9.03
C GLY A 165 3.70 -6.98 -8.42
N ALA A 166 2.40 -7.04 -8.11
CA ALA A 166 1.69 -5.96 -7.44
C ALA A 166 2.32 -5.60 -6.07
N ILE A 167 2.93 -6.56 -5.37
CA ILE A 167 3.55 -6.29 -4.07
C ILE A 167 4.64 -5.23 -4.15
N PHE A 168 5.37 -5.14 -5.27
CA PHE A 168 6.37 -4.09 -5.47
C PHE A 168 5.72 -2.69 -5.52
N ILE A 169 4.62 -2.55 -6.26
CA ILE A 169 3.88 -1.29 -6.38
C ILE A 169 3.26 -0.89 -5.03
N LEU A 170 2.73 -1.85 -4.30
CA LEU A 170 2.10 -1.65 -2.99
C LEU A 170 3.13 -1.26 -1.93
N VAL A 171 4.28 -1.94 -1.89
CA VAL A 171 5.40 -1.57 -1.01
C VAL A 171 5.90 -0.18 -1.36
N TRP A 172 6.09 0.14 -2.65
CA TRP A 172 6.48 1.48 -3.08
C TRP A 172 5.52 2.54 -2.53
N ASN A 173 4.21 2.35 -2.74
CA ASN A 173 3.19 3.28 -2.26
C ASN A 173 3.21 3.40 -0.72
N ALA A 174 3.34 2.29 0.03
CA ALA A 174 3.48 2.32 1.49
C ALA A 174 4.68 3.16 1.95
N THR A 175 5.83 3.05 1.26
CA THR A 175 7.01 3.87 1.58
C THR A 175 6.81 5.35 1.27
N VAL A 176 6.08 5.69 0.21
CA VAL A 176 5.73 7.07 -0.16
C VAL A 176 4.80 7.68 0.90
N ILE A 177 3.74 6.97 1.28
CA ILE A 177 2.80 7.43 2.33
C ILE A 177 3.53 7.57 3.67
N GLY A 178 4.38 6.59 4.04
CA GLY A 178 5.17 6.64 5.25
C GLY A 178 6.11 7.85 5.30
N ALA A 179 6.78 8.17 4.19
CA ALA A 179 7.60 9.37 4.07
C ALA A 179 6.77 10.66 4.16
N ALA A 180 5.57 10.70 3.57
CA ALA A 180 4.68 11.85 3.65
C ALA A 180 4.21 12.11 5.09
N ILE A 181 3.80 11.07 5.82
CA ILE A 181 3.44 11.15 7.24
C ILE A 181 4.64 11.62 8.07
N GLY A 182 5.82 11.02 7.86
CA GLY A 182 7.05 11.40 8.57
C GLY A 182 7.46 12.86 8.32
N ASN A 183 7.37 13.32 7.07
CA ASN A 183 7.63 14.71 6.71
C ASN A 183 6.62 15.67 7.36
N PHE A 184 5.33 15.32 7.34
CA PHE A 184 4.29 16.10 8.01
C PHE A 184 4.57 16.21 9.53
N ILE A 185 4.94 15.12 10.18
CA ILE A 185 5.30 15.10 11.61
C ILE A 185 6.47 16.05 11.87
N ARG A 186 7.56 15.93 11.11
CA ARG A 186 8.75 16.79 11.26
C ARG A 186 8.47 18.27 11.04
N ALA A 187 7.74 18.60 9.99
CA ALA A 187 7.42 19.97 9.62
C ALA A 187 6.56 20.67 10.68
N ASN A 188 5.71 19.90 11.38
CA ASN A 188 4.79 20.44 12.38
C ASN A 188 5.34 20.37 13.81
N ILE A 189 6.29 19.47 14.12
CA ILE A 189 6.91 19.39 15.45
C ILE A 189 7.52 20.74 15.88
N SER A 190 8.20 21.45 14.97
CA SER A 190 8.83 22.74 15.29
C SER A 190 7.84 23.85 15.66
N SER A 191 6.62 23.79 15.12
CA SER A 191 5.56 24.79 15.38
C SER A 191 4.95 24.64 16.78
N TYR A 192 5.05 23.45 17.40
CA TYR A 192 4.46 23.14 18.71
C TYR A 192 5.48 23.01 19.85
N THR A 193 6.79 23.16 19.57
CA THR A 193 7.88 23.07 20.57
C THR A 193 8.18 24.36 21.34
N SER A 194 7.41 25.44 21.14
CA SER A 194 7.59 26.70 21.86
C SER A 194 7.07 26.72 23.31
N SER A 195 6.61 25.58 23.86
CA SER A 195 6.22 25.47 25.28
C SER A 195 6.91 24.29 25.99
N LEU A 196 7.39 24.56 27.21
CA LEU A 196 8.31 23.75 28.01
C LEU A 196 7.76 22.37 28.43
N GLY A 197 8.56 21.33 28.20
CA GLY A 197 8.85 20.25 29.15
C GLY A 197 7.89 19.06 29.28
N LEU A 198 6.57 19.27 29.27
CA LEU A 198 5.58 18.20 29.52
C LEU A 198 4.36 18.23 28.58
N LEU A 199 4.05 19.38 27.97
CA LEU A 199 3.05 19.50 26.88
C LEU A 199 3.57 18.97 25.53
N GLN A 200 4.87 18.68 25.43
CA GLN A 200 5.50 18.20 24.20
C GLN A 200 4.98 16.83 23.80
N THR A 201 4.90 15.85 24.70
CA THR A 201 4.41 14.52 24.34
C THR A 201 2.97 14.54 23.81
N GLY A 202 2.08 15.33 24.43
CA GLY A 202 0.70 15.52 23.97
C GLY A 202 0.59 16.19 22.59
N ASN A 203 1.41 17.21 22.34
CA ASN A 203 1.47 17.89 21.04
C ASN A 203 2.07 16.98 19.94
N TYR A 204 3.06 16.15 20.26
CA TYR A 204 3.59 15.14 19.32
C TYR A 204 2.54 14.09 18.99
N PHE A 205 1.83 13.54 19.99
CA PHE A 205 0.73 12.61 19.75
C PHE A 205 -0.38 13.24 18.92
N HIS A 206 -0.71 14.51 19.16
CA HIS A 206 -1.71 15.24 18.37
C HIS A 206 -1.28 15.42 16.91
N VAL A 207 -0.05 15.89 16.63
CA VAL A 207 0.46 16.07 15.26
C VAL A 207 0.58 14.74 14.51
N VAL A 208 1.06 13.69 15.18
CA VAL A 208 1.12 12.34 14.61
C VAL A 208 -0.28 11.84 14.27
N SER A 209 -1.24 12.00 15.20
CA SER A 209 -2.62 11.56 14.99
C SER A 209 -3.30 12.32 13.85
N LEU A 210 -3.09 13.64 13.74
CA LEU A 210 -3.62 14.44 12.62
C LEU A 210 -3.01 14.04 11.27
N GLY A 211 -1.69 13.83 11.22
CA GLY A 211 -1.02 13.35 10.01
C GLY A 211 -1.56 11.99 9.56
N LEU A 212 -1.67 11.04 10.49
CA LEU A 212 -2.24 9.72 10.22
C LEU A 212 -3.69 9.81 9.76
N LEU A 213 -4.54 10.57 10.47
CA LEU A 213 -5.95 10.72 10.13
C LEU A 213 -6.15 11.36 8.76
N LYS A 214 -5.39 12.41 8.45
CA LYS A 214 -5.47 13.11 7.16
C LYS A 214 -5.23 12.17 5.98
N TYR A 215 -4.19 11.34 6.04
CA TYR A 215 -3.88 10.38 4.96
C TYR A 215 -4.75 9.12 5.00
N SER A 216 -5.27 8.72 6.17
CA SER A 216 -6.07 7.49 6.29
C SER A 216 -7.47 7.61 5.68
N ILE A 217 -8.07 8.80 5.67
CA ILE A 217 -9.45 9.02 5.19
C ILE A 217 -9.64 8.54 3.75
N HIS A 218 -8.78 8.99 2.83
CA HIS A 218 -8.79 8.56 1.43
C HIS A 218 -7.83 7.40 1.17
N GLY A 219 -6.74 7.28 1.94
CA GLY A 219 -5.73 6.25 1.78
C GLY A 219 -6.25 4.83 2.01
N ILE A 220 -7.12 4.59 3.01
CA ILE A 220 -7.65 3.23 3.25
C ILE A 220 -8.45 2.73 2.02
N PRO A 221 -9.43 3.48 1.47
CA PRO A 221 -10.11 3.11 0.22
C PRO A 221 -9.15 2.96 -0.96
N GLU A 222 -8.18 3.87 -1.13
CA GLU A 222 -7.22 3.83 -2.23
C GLU A 222 -6.38 2.54 -2.22
N ILE A 223 -5.81 2.18 -1.07
CA ILE A 223 -4.98 0.99 -0.94
C ILE A 223 -5.80 -0.29 -1.07
N ALA A 224 -7.03 -0.30 -0.55
CA ALA A 224 -7.96 -1.40 -0.79
C ALA A 224 -8.15 -1.62 -2.30
N ALA A 225 -8.38 -0.56 -3.09
CA ALA A 225 -8.51 -0.66 -4.54
C ALA A 225 -7.28 -1.33 -5.19
N TYR A 226 -6.07 -0.95 -4.77
CA TYR A 226 -4.85 -1.54 -5.32
C TYR A 226 -4.68 -3.01 -4.95
N PHE A 227 -5.09 -3.43 -3.75
CA PHE A 227 -5.09 -4.84 -3.38
C PHE A 227 -6.13 -5.65 -4.17
N TYR A 228 -7.35 -5.13 -4.37
CA TYR A 228 -8.34 -5.79 -5.24
C TYR A 228 -7.80 -5.95 -6.67
N GLY A 229 -7.25 -4.90 -7.26
CA GLY A 229 -6.68 -4.97 -8.60
C GLY A 229 -5.45 -5.89 -8.69
N GLY A 230 -4.56 -5.82 -7.70
CA GLY A 230 -3.38 -6.69 -7.63
C GLY A 230 -3.75 -8.18 -7.46
N LEU A 231 -4.77 -8.47 -6.66
CA LEU A 231 -5.28 -9.83 -6.50
C LEU A 231 -5.92 -10.33 -7.80
N ALA A 232 -6.77 -9.52 -8.43
CA ALA A 232 -7.40 -9.83 -9.72
C ALA A 232 -6.35 -10.16 -10.80
N GLY A 233 -5.34 -9.30 -10.98
CA GLY A 233 -4.26 -9.55 -11.93
C GLY A 233 -3.47 -10.83 -11.61
N GLY A 234 -3.24 -11.10 -10.32
CA GLY A 234 -2.51 -12.28 -9.86
C GLY A 234 -3.27 -13.59 -10.06
N ILE A 235 -4.57 -13.61 -9.75
CA ILE A 235 -5.47 -14.76 -9.99
C ILE A 235 -5.50 -15.08 -11.48
N LEU A 236 -5.69 -14.06 -12.33
CA LEU A 236 -5.68 -14.25 -13.78
C LEU A 236 -4.33 -14.80 -14.28
N SER A 237 -3.22 -14.31 -13.74
CA SER A 237 -1.87 -14.85 -14.04
C SER A 237 -1.75 -16.33 -13.68
N ALA A 238 -2.15 -16.70 -12.46
CA ALA A 238 -2.10 -18.06 -11.95
C ALA A 238 -2.97 -19.01 -12.81
N ALA A 239 -4.17 -18.57 -13.19
CA ALA A 239 -5.09 -19.32 -14.04
C ALA A 239 -4.49 -19.61 -15.44
N LEU A 240 -3.81 -18.64 -16.04
CA LEU A 240 -3.14 -18.81 -17.34
C LEU A 240 -1.96 -19.79 -17.25
N ILE A 241 -1.11 -19.65 -16.22
CA ILE A 241 0.04 -20.53 -15.99
C ILE A 241 -0.41 -21.98 -15.81
N ARG A 242 -1.51 -22.21 -15.07
CA ARG A 242 -2.08 -23.54 -14.84
C ARG A 242 -2.90 -24.08 -16.02
N LYS A 243 -2.97 -23.34 -17.14
CA LYS A 243 -3.72 -23.70 -18.36
C LYS A 243 -5.23 -23.85 -18.15
N HIS A 244 -5.80 -23.19 -17.13
CA HIS A 244 -7.23 -23.22 -16.88
C HIS A 244 -8.06 -22.56 -17.99
N PHE A 245 -7.43 -21.74 -18.86
CA PHE A 245 -8.05 -21.17 -20.07
C PHE A 245 -8.66 -22.19 -21.04
N ARG A 246 -8.34 -23.48 -20.89
CA ARG A 246 -8.92 -24.57 -21.70
C ARG A 246 -10.18 -25.20 -21.08
N THR A 247 -10.63 -24.70 -19.94
CA THR A 247 -11.75 -25.25 -19.18
C THR A 247 -12.93 -24.28 -19.15
N GLN A 248 -14.15 -24.79 -18.99
CA GLN A 248 -15.34 -23.94 -18.82
C GLN A 248 -15.24 -23.03 -17.59
N LYS A 249 -14.48 -23.45 -16.56
CA LYS A 249 -14.21 -22.67 -15.34
C LYS A 249 -13.39 -21.40 -15.59
N PHE A 250 -12.75 -21.24 -16.75
CA PHE A 250 -12.09 -19.99 -17.10
C PHE A 250 -13.07 -18.81 -17.23
N GLN A 251 -14.32 -19.07 -17.64
CA GLN A 251 -15.34 -18.02 -17.72
C GLN A 251 -15.65 -17.46 -16.33
N THR A 252 -15.73 -18.32 -15.31
CA THR A 252 -15.91 -17.90 -13.91
C THR A 252 -14.76 -17.01 -13.44
N ILE A 253 -13.51 -17.41 -13.71
CA ILE A 253 -12.33 -16.60 -13.37
C ILE A 253 -12.35 -15.23 -14.05
N MET A 254 -12.82 -15.16 -15.30
CA MET A 254 -12.94 -13.90 -16.02
C MET A 254 -14.05 -12.99 -15.44
N VAL A 255 -15.13 -13.58 -14.93
CA VAL A 255 -16.21 -12.83 -14.25
C VAL A 255 -15.68 -12.28 -12.93
N ASP A 256 -15.06 -13.11 -12.09
CA ASP A 256 -14.46 -12.67 -10.82
C ASP A 256 -13.39 -11.60 -11.04
N PHE A 257 -12.48 -11.79 -12.00
CA PHE A 257 -11.50 -10.77 -12.41
C PHE A 257 -12.17 -9.43 -12.75
N SER A 258 -13.26 -9.46 -13.52
CA SER A 258 -13.99 -8.24 -13.91
C SER A 258 -14.67 -7.59 -12.71
N GLU A 259 -15.26 -8.39 -11.82
CA GLU A 259 -15.92 -7.91 -10.61
C GLU A 259 -14.92 -7.25 -9.64
N LEU A 260 -13.77 -7.88 -9.39
CA LEU A 260 -12.70 -7.32 -8.57
C LEU A 260 -12.18 -5.98 -9.13
N ILE A 261 -12.07 -5.85 -10.46
CA ILE A 261 -11.71 -4.57 -11.10
C ILE A 261 -12.79 -3.51 -10.87
N LEU A 262 -14.07 -3.85 -11.03
CA LEU A 262 -15.16 -2.91 -10.78
C LEU A 262 -15.18 -2.42 -9.33
N ILE A 263 -14.98 -3.35 -8.38
CA ILE A 263 -14.85 -3.05 -6.95
C ILE A 263 -13.65 -2.11 -6.71
N ALA A 264 -12.50 -2.40 -7.30
CA ALA A 264 -11.31 -1.56 -7.18
C ALA A 264 -11.54 -0.13 -7.71
N ILE A 265 -12.19 0.01 -8.87
CA ILE A 265 -12.53 1.32 -9.44
C ILE A 265 -13.51 2.06 -8.51
N GLY A 266 -14.51 1.37 -7.96
CA GLY A 266 -15.43 1.94 -6.97
C GLY A 266 -14.73 2.52 -5.75
N PHE A 267 -13.77 1.78 -5.19
CA PHE A 267 -12.94 2.25 -4.07
C PHE A 267 -12.08 3.46 -4.46
N LEU A 268 -11.51 3.51 -5.67
CA LEU A 268 -10.76 4.68 -6.14
C LEU A 268 -11.61 5.93 -6.29
N VAL A 269 -12.84 5.79 -6.80
CA VAL A 269 -13.78 6.92 -6.88
C VAL A 269 -14.10 7.44 -5.48
N ALA A 270 -14.36 6.53 -4.52
CA ALA A 270 -14.58 6.91 -3.12
C ALA A 270 -13.35 7.60 -2.51
N ALA A 271 -12.13 7.09 -2.76
CA ALA A 271 -10.89 7.70 -2.29
C ALA A 271 -10.73 9.13 -2.81
N ALA A 272 -10.87 9.34 -4.13
CA ALA A 272 -10.74 10.66 -4.74
C ALA A 272 -11.82 11.63 -4.24
N PHE A 273 -13.04 11.16 -4.01
CA PHE A 273 -14.12 11.97 -3.44
C PHE A 273 -13.77 12.42 -2.01
N LEU A 274 -13.31 11.49 -1.18
CA LEU A 274 -12.91 11.77 0.20
C LEU A 274 -11.72 12.73 0.27
N GLU A 275 -10.76 12.62 -0.63
CA GLU A 275 -9.58 13.50 -0.68
C GLU A 275 -9.94 14.93 -1.09
N VAL A 276 -10.83 15.10 -2.09
CA VAL A 276 -11.12 16.41 -2.68
C VAL A 276 -12.19 17.17 -1.91
N TYR A 277 -13.23 16.47 -1.43
CA TYR A 277 -14.43 17.11 -0.89
C TYR A 277 -14.55 16.98 0.63
N VAL A 278 -14.01 15.93 1.26
CA VAL A 278 -14.18 15.68 2.70
C VAL A 278 -12.94 16.10 3.50
N THR A 279 -11.76 15.65 3.08
CA THR A 279 -10.50 15.91 3.79
C THR A 279 -10.22 17.41 4.00
N PRO A 280 -10.42 18.31 3.02
CA PRO A 280 -10.17 19.75 3.19
C PRO A 280 -11.17 20.47 4.11
N ILE A 281 -12.31 19.84 4.42
CA ILE A 281 -13.27 20.38 5.40
C ILE A 281 -12.79 20.06 6.83
N LEU A 282 -12.08 18.96 7.01
CA LEU A 282 -11.64 18.45 8.31
C LEU A 282 -10.24 18.94 8.73
N PHE A 283 -9.39 19.35 7.77
CA PHE A 283 -8.00 19.76 7.98
C PHE A 283 -7.64 20.95 7.09
#